data_AF-A0A6F9C699-F1
#
_entry.id   AF-A0A6F9C699-F1
#
_cell.length_a   1.000
_cell.length_b   1.000
_cell.length_c   1.000
_cell.angle_alpha   90.00
_cell.angle_beta   90.00
_cell.angle_gamma   90.00
#
_symmetry.space_group_name_H-M   'P 1'
#
loop_
_entity.id
_entity.type
_entity.pdbx_description
1 polymer ?
#
loop_
_entity_poly.entity_id
_entity_poly.type
_entity_poly.pdbx_seq_one_letter_code
_entity_poly.pdbx_strand_id
1 'polypeptide(L)'
;MKKAVAHLIPYMEKEREAMQLASGSSEEMDPYQGTIVLATVKGDVHDIGKNIVGVVLGCNNFRVIDLGVMIPCDKILREAIKCKADIIGLSGLITPSLDEMIYVAKEMERLGMKTPLLIGGATTSKTHTAVKIAPRYSCPVVHVLDASRSVVVCSQLLDENVKEEFFEETTEEYEDIRQDHYDSLKERRFLSLAQAREKGLHVDWLSQAKPVSPLSPPFSPPADYFSPLPSFSPPADYQFSPLPSLLFPRDSFSLSLPLPPADYQFSPSPPPFSSPC
;
A
#
# COMPACT_ATOMS: atom_id res chain seq x y z
N MET A 1 -3.71 12.96 17.04
CA MET A 1 -3.34 13.79 15.88
C MET A 1 -4.50 13.99 14.90
N LYS A 2 -4.91 13.02 14.06
CA LYS A 2 -5.97 13.20 13.04
C LYS A 2 -7.28 13.84 13.55
N LYS A 3 -7.81 13.41 14.70
CA LYS A 3 -9.04 14.00 15.29
C LYS A 3 -8.87 15.48 15.67
N ALA A 4 -7.70 15.85 16.20
CA ALA A 4 -7.41 17.23 16.56
C ALA A 4 -7.25 18.11 15.31
N VAL A 5 -6.51 17.62 14.30
CA VAL A 5 -6.37 18.31 13.02
C VAL A 5 -7.73 18.49 12.34
N ALA A 6 -8.56 17.44 12.28
CA ALA A 6 -9.91 17.53 11.71
C ALA A 6 -10.81 18.57 12.42
N HIS A 7 -10.66 18.74 13.74
CA HIS A 7 -11.35 19.78 14.47
C HIS A 7 -10.82 21.19 14.18
N LEU A 8 -9.52 21.33 13.91
CA LEU A 8 -8.86 22.62 13.71
C LEU A 8 -8.94 23.12 12.25
N ILE A 9 -9.06 22.23 11.25
CA ILE A 9 -9.16 22.58 9.83
C ILE A 9 -10.14 23.72 9.56
N PRO A 10 -11.42 23.68 10.02
CA PRO A 10 -12.37 24.75 9.74
C PRO A 10 -11.96 26.11 10.32
N TYR A 11 -11.25 26.11 11.45
CA TYR A 11 -10.76 27.34 12.08
C TYR A 11 -9.53 27.88 11.35
N MET A 12 -8.61 27.00 10.94
CA MET A 12 -7.43 27.37 10.16
C MET A 12 -7.81 27.92 8.78
N GLU A 13 -8.79 27.30 8.11
CA GLU A 13 -9.33 27.78 6.83
C GLU A 13 -9.94 29.18 6.97
N LYS A 14 -10.76 29.39 8.01
CA LYS A 14 -11.38 30.69 8.29
C LYS A 14 -10.36 31.77 8.66
N GLU A 15 -9.31 31.41 9.39
CA GLU A 15 -8.21 32.32 9.72
C GLU A 15 -7.39 32.68 8.48
N ARG A 16 -7.14 31.71 7.58
CA ARG A 16 -6.47 31.93 6.30
C ARG A 16 -7.29 32.85 5.39
N GLU A 17 -8.60 32.61 5.28
CA GLU A 17 -9.51 33.49 4.53
C GLU A 17 -9.50 34.92 5.08
N ALA A 18 -9.52 35.08 6.41
CA ALA A 18 -9.44 36.38 7.06
C ALA A 18 -8.08 37.09 6.84
N MET A 19 -6.96 36.36 6.89
CA MET A 19 -5.64 36.90 6.57
C MET A 19 -5.53 37.30 5.10
N GLN A 20 -6.08 36.49 4.20
CA GLN A 20 -6.05 36.74 2.75
C GLN A 20 -6.87 37.97 2.35
N LEU A 21 -7.96 38.25 3.08
CA LEU A 21 -8.73 39.49 2.96
C LEU A 21 -7.99 40.71 3.52
N ALA A 22 -7.09 40.53 4.49
CA ALA A 22 -6.38 41.61 5.18
C ALA A 22 -5.04 41.99 4.55
N SER A 23 -4.28 41.04 4.00
CA SER A 23 -2.92 41.28 3.49
C SER A 23 -2.86 41.53 1.98
N GLY A 24 -3.91 41.21 1.22
CA GLY A 24 -3.92 41.32 -0.25
C GLY A 24 -2.86 40.45 -0.97
N SER A 25 -2.09 39.67 -0.21
CA SER A 25 -1.09 38.74 -0.71
C SER A 25 -1.74 37.40 -1.00
N SER A 26 -1.75 37.02 -2.28
CA SER A 26 -2.27 35.75 -2.80
C SER A 26 -1.25 34.62 -2.64
N GLU A 27 -0.47 34.59 -1.57
CA GLU A 27 0.39 33.44 -1.30
C GLU A 27 -0.45 32.40 -0.59
N GLU A 28 -1.05 31.49 -1.37
CA GLU A 28 -1.56 30.24 -0.87
C GLU A 28 -0.39 29.43 -0.30
N MET A 29 -0.01 29.70 0.94
CA MET A 29 0.94 28.86 1.66
C MET A 29 0.21 27.54 1.91
N ASP A 30 0.48 26.55 1.05
CA ASP A 30 0.00 25.20 1.23
C ASP A 30 0.65 24.67 2.54
N PRO A 31 -0.13 24.32 3.57
CA PRO A 31 0.43 23.87 4.86
C PRO A 31 1.17 22.53 4.76
N TYR A 32 1.14 21.89 3.59
CA TYR A 32 1.75 20.59 3.34
C TYR A 32 3.08 20.73 2.59
N GLN A 33 4.01 19.83 2.87
CA GLN A 33 5.33 19.77 2.20
C GLN A 33 5.23 19.32 0.73
N GLY A 34 4.12 18.67 0.37
CA GLY A 34 3.84 18.17 -0.96
C GLY A 34 2.56 17.35 -0.98
N THR A 35 1.98 17.20 -2.18
CA THR A 35 0.77 16.44 -2.45
C THR A 35 1.12 15.10 -3.11
N ILE A 36 0.68 14.01 -2.49
CA ILE A 36 0.97 12.64 -2.94
C ILE A 36 -0.35 11.94 -3.26
N VAL A 37 -0.48 11.43 -4.49
CA VAL A 37 -1.61 10.59 -4.89
C VAL A 37 -1.22 9.13 -4.75
N LEU A 38 -1.94 8.38 -3.93
CA LEU A 38 -1.74 6.94 -3.74
C LEU A 38 -2.90 6.16 -4.36
N ALA A 39 -2.58 5.09 -5.07
CA ALA A 39 -3.58 4.19 -5.64
C ALA A 39 -3.10 2.74 -5.64
N THR A 40 -4.00 1.81 -5.33
CA THR A 40 -3.79 0.40 -5.70
C THR A 40 -4.24 0.22 -7.14
N VAL A 41 -3.37 -0.37 -7.96
CA VAL A 41 -3.57 -0.48 -9.40
C VAL A 41 -4.80 -1.31 -9.77
N LYS A 42 -5.22 -1.20 -11.03
CA LYS A 42 -6.37 -1.91 -11.58
C LYS A 42 -6.26 -3.42 -11.33
N GLY A 43 -7.37 -4.03 -10.93
CA GLY A 43 -7.45 -5.48 -10.69
C GLY A 43 -6.85 -5.94 -9.37
N ASP A 44 -6.33 -5.03 -8.55
CA ASP A 44 -5.78 -5.33 -7.24
C ASP A 44 -6.61 -4.67 -6.12
N VAL A 45 -6.91 -5.45 -5.09
CA VAL A 45 -7.78 -5.07 -3.96
C VAL A 45 -7.01 -4.87 -2.66
N HIS A 46 -5.71 -5.16 -2.65
CA HIS A 46 -4.93 -5.17 -1.43
C HIS A 46 -4.43 -3.76 -1.12
N ASP A 47 -4.79 -3.24 0.05
CA ASP A 47 -4.53 -1.85 0.44
C ASP A 47 -3.93 -1.67 1.84
N ILE A 48 -3.72 -2.74 2.62
CA ILE A 48 -3.16 -2.64 3.98
C ILE A 48 -1.82 -1.89 3.94
N GLY A 49 -0.91 -2.28 3.06
CA GLY A 49 0.38 -1.61 2.89
C GLY A 49 0.24 -0.15 2.46
N LYS A 50 -0.62 0.13 1.46
CA LYS A 50 -0.92 1.48 0.97
C LYS A 50 -1.44 2.38 2.10
N ASN A 51 -2.35 1.87 2.92
CA ASN A 51 -2.96 2.63 4.00
C ASN A 51 -1.94 2.97 5.10
N ILE A 52 -1.02 2.05 5.41
CA ILE A 52 0.10 2.30 6.32
C ILE A 52 1.00 3.41 5.76
N VAL A 53 1.39 3.33 4.49
CA VAL A 53 2.19 4.37 3.80
C VAL A 53 1.47 5.73 3.87
N GLY A 54 0.16 5.77 3.56
CA GLY A 54 -0.60 7.00 3.62
C GLY A 54 -0.72 7.60 5.03
N VAL A 55 -0.82 6.78 6.07
CA VAL A 55 -0.77 7.26 7.46
C VAL A 55 0.61 7.82 7.82
N VAL A 56 1.67 7.12 7.44
CA VAL A 56 3.06 7.51 7.74
C VAL A 56 3.41 8.82 7.02
N LEU A 57 3.08 8.97 5.74
CA LEU A 57 3.27 10.22 5.00
C LEU A 57 2.43 11.36 5.58
N GLY A 58 1.17 11.11 5.95
CA GLY A 58 0.33 12.11 6.61
C GLY A 58 0.85 12.54 7.99
N CYS A 59 1.58 11.69 8.70
CA CYS A 59 2.29 12.04 9.93
C CYS A 59 3.52 12.94 9.70
N ASN A 60 4.02 13.01 8.46
CA ASN A 60 5.16 13.83 8.06
C ASN A 60 4.72 15.04 7.21
N ASN A 61 3.53 15.59 7.48
CA ASN A 61 3.02 16.81 6.85
C ASN A 61 2.87 16.73 5.30
N PHE A 62 2.72 15.54 4.73
CA PHE A 62 2.31 15.39 3.33
C PHE A 62 0.79 15.37 3.19
N ARG A 63 0.29 15.96 2.10
CA ARG A 63 -1.11 15.84 1.70
C ARG A 63 -1.29 14.54 0.93
N VAL A 64 -1.83 13.52 1.58
CA VAL A 64 -2.07 12.21 0.96
C VAL A 64 -3.49 12.12 0.42
N ILE A 65 -3.61 11.88 -0.88
CA ILE A 65 -4.87 11.64 -1.58
C ILE A 65 -4.91 10.17 -1.99
N ASP A 66 -5.68 9.38 -1.25
CA ASP A 66 -5.86 7.96 -1.52
C ASP A 66 -7.06 7.73 -2.45
N LEU A 67 -6.80 7.22 -3.64
CA LEU A 67 -7.85 6.92 -4.63
C LEU A 67 -8.57 5.60 -4.37
N GLY A 68 -8.05 4.76 -3.46
CA GLY A 68 -8.59 3.45 -3.12
C GLY A 68 -7.96 2.30 -3.93
N VAL A 69 -8.78 1.30 -4.22
CA VAL A 69 -8.38 0.03 -4.86
C VAL A 69 -9.00 -0.19 -6.22
N MET A 70 -8.37 -1.05 -7.03
CA MET A 70 -8.77 -1.35 -8.41
C MET A 70 -8.88 -0.10 -9.29
N ILE A 71 -7.96 0.86 -9.12
CA ILE A 71 -8.06 2.15 -9.80
C ILE A 71 -7.46 2.06 -11.20
N PRO A 72 -8.21 2.42 -12.27
CA PRO A 72 -7.68 2.42 -13.63
C PRO A 72 -6.67 3.56 -13.83
N CYS A 73 -5.68 3.32 -14.69
CA CYS A 73 -4.62 4.28 -15.03
C CYS A 73 -5.15 5.68 -15.35
N ASP A 74 -6.15 5.80 -16.23
CA ASP A 74 -6.75 7.08 -16.62
C ASP A 74 -7.27 7.89 -15.41
N LYS A 75 -7.86 7.22 -14.41
CA LYS A 75 -8.35 7.88 -13.19
C LYS A 75 -7.18 8.33 -12.31
N ILE A 76 -6.12 7.53 -12.19
CA ILE A 76 -4.92 7.89 -11.44
C ILE A 76 -4.32 9.17 -12.02
N LEU A 77 -4.09 9.21 -13.34
CA LEU A 77 -3.43 10.34 -14.00
C LEU A 77 -4.33 11.59 -13.98
N ARG A 78 -5.64 11.45 -14.21
CA ARG A 78 -6.58 12.57 -14.15
C ARG A 78 -6.63 13.19 -12.76
N GLU A 79 -6.76 12.39 -11.71
CA GLU A 79 -6.81 12.92 -10.35
C GLU A 79 -5.44 13.49 -9.92
N ALA A 80 -4.32 12.89 -10.37
CA ALA A 80 -2.99 13.46 -10.14
C ALA A 80 -2.85 14.86 -10.74
N ILE A 81 -3.32 15.08 -11.97
CA ILE A 81 -3.30 16.41 -12.61
C ILE A 81 -4.24 17.37 -11.89
N LYS A 82 -5.48 16.94 -11.60
CA LYS A 82 -6.50 17.77 -10.95
C LYS A 82 -6.08 18.23 -9.56
N CYS A 83 -5.43 17.35 -8.81
CA CYS A 83 -4.95 17.64 -7.47
C CYS A 83 -3.56 18.27 -7.43
N LYS A 84 -2.93 18.50 -8.60
CA LYS A 84 -1.54 18.98 -8.73
C LYS A 84 -0.58 18.14 -7.87
N ALA A 85 -0.64 16.82 -8.05
CA ALA A 85 0.20 15.90 -7.29
C ALA A 85 1.68 16.11 -7.62
N ASP A 86 2.49 16.24 -6.58
CA ASP A 86 3.95 16.31 -6.68
C ASP A 86 4.57 14.93 -6.78
N ILE A 87 3.89 13.88 -6.29
CA ILE A 87 4.32 12.48 -6.39
C ILE A 87 3.10 11.56 -6.64
N ILE A 88 3.26 10.55 -7.50
CA ILE A 88 2.29 9.47 -7.70
C ILE A 88 2.85 8.17 -7.12
N GLY A 89 2.11 7.51 -6.23
CA GLY A 89 2.47 6.21 -5.66
C GLY A 89 1.51 5.10 -6.08
N LEU A 90 2.07 4.02 -6.63
CA LEU A 90 1.33 2.83 -7.02
C LEU A 90 1.59 1.68 -6.05
N SER A 91 0.52 1.01 -5.64
CA SER A 91 0.57 -0.20 -4.81
C SER A 91 0.08 -1.42 -5.58
N GLY A 92 0.76 -2.56 -5.39
CA GLY A 92 0.37 -3.86 -5.94
C GLY A 92 0.88 -5.04 -5.12
N LEU A 93 0.04 -6.06 -4.94
CA LEU A 93 0.32 -7.28 -4.19
C LEU A 93 0.28 -8.55 -5.05
N ILE A 94 -0.38 -8.53 -6.21
CA ILE A 94 -0.44 -9.70 -7.11
C ILE A 94 0.45 -9.50 -8.35
N THR A 95 0.76 -10.58 -9.07
CA THR A 95 1.62 -10.54 -10.25
C THR A 95 1.04 -9.73 -11.41
N PRO A 96 -0.28 -9.78 -11.73
CA PRO A 96 -0.87 -8.92 -12.77
C PRO A 96 -0.72 -7.41 -12.49
N SER A 97 -0.58 -7.02 -11.23
CA SER A 97 -0.41 -5.62 -10.82
C SER A 97 0.87 -4.99 -11.39
N LEU A 98 1.91 -5.80 -11.62
CA LEU A 98 3.17 -5.34 -12.19
C LEU A 98 3.01 -4.86 -13.63
N ASP A 99 2.20 -5.55 -14.44
CA ASP A 99 1.91 -5.14 -15.81
C ASP A 99 1.12 -3.83 -15.87
N GLU A 100 0.20 -3.63 -14.93
CA GLU A 100 -0.55 -2.38 -14.78
C GLU A 100 0.37 -1.22 -14.37
N MET A 101 1.37 -1.44 -13.50
CA MET A 101 2.37 -0.42 -13.15
C MET A 101 3.23 -0.02 -14.37
N ILE A 102 3.64 -0.99 -15.19
CA ILE A 102 4.36 -0.72 -16.46
C ILE A 102 3.47 0.10 -17.40
N TYR A 103 2.18 -0.22 -17.47
CA TYR A 103 1.22 0.51 -18.29
C TYR A 103 1.06 1.97 -17.81
N VAL A 104 0.95 2.21 -16.51
CA VAL A 104 0.88 3.56 -15.95
C VAL A 104 2.13 4.37 -16.29
N ALA A 105 3.33 3.80 -16.13
CA ALA A 105 4.58 4.49 -16.47
C ALA A 105 4.62 4.92 -17.96
N LYS A 106 4.20 4.04 -18.88
CA LYS A 106 4.10 4.36 -20.31
C LYS A 106 3.10 5.47 -20.60
N GLU A 107 1.96 5.49 -19.90
CA GLU A 107 0.95 6.53 -20.09
C GLU A 107 1.40 7.87 -19.50
N MET A 108 2.14 7.87 -18.40
CA MET A 108 2.79 9.08 -17.86
C MET A 108 3.78 9.68 -18.85
N GLU A 109 4.60 8.84 -19.49
CA GLU A 109 5.52 9.25 -20.56
C GLU A 109 4.75 9.79 -21.77
N ARG A 110 3.72 9.08 -22.23
CA ARG A 110 2.88 9.49 -23.37
C ARG A 110 2.22 10.86 -23.15
N LEU A 111 1.87 11.17 -21.91
CA LEU A 111 1.28 12.45 -21.53
C LEU A 111 2.32 13.54 -21.20
N GLY A 112 3.62 13.23 -21.25
CA GLY A 112 4.69 14.17 -20.93
C GLY A 112 4.67 14.63 -19.48
N MET A 113 4.21 13.78 -18.57
CA MET A 113 4.22 14.08 -17.14
C MET A 113 5.67 14.19 -16.63
N LYS A 114 5.87 15.02 -15.60
CA LYS A 114 7.18 15.18 -14.93
C LYS A 114 7.18 14.74 -13.47
N THR A 115 6.02 14.31 -12.99
CA THR A 115 5.80 13.90 -11.61
C THR A 115 6.55 12.59 -11.32
N PRO A 116 7.36 12.49 -10.27
CA PRO A 116 7.96 11.25 -9.82
C PRO A 116 6.94 10.13 -9.55
N LEU A 117 7.34 8.90 -9.86
CA LEU A 117 6.54 7.69 -9.72
C LEU A 117 7.16 6.77 -8.66
N LEU A 118 6.42 6.52 -7.57
CA LEU A 118 6.78 5.55 -6.55
C LEU A 118 6.10 4.21 -6.82
N ILE A 119 6.88 3.13 -6.74
CA ILE A 119 6.41 1.75 -6.91
C ILE A 119 6.58 1.01 -5.58
N GLY A 120 5.51 0.41 -5.08
CA GLY A 120 5.54 -0.38 -3.85
C GLY A 120 4.51 -1.50 -3.78
N GLY A 121 4.66 -2.35 -2.76
CA GLY A 121 3.79 -3.50 -2.49
C GLY A 121 4.51 -4.84 -2.62
N ALA A 122 3.88 -5.93 -2.20
CA ALA A 122 4.56 -7.19 -1.90
C ALA A 122 5.19 -7.88 -3.13
N THR A 123 4.58 -7.76 -4.31
CA THR A 123 5.12 -8.33 -5.56
C THR A 123 6.13 -7.43 -6.24
N THR A 124 6.29 -6.20 -5.77
CA THR A 124 7.25 -5.25 -6.34
C THR A 124 8.66 -5.54 -5.84
N SER A 125 9.64 -5.31 -6.70
CA SER A 125 11.06 -5.42 -6.35
C SER A 125 11.86 -4.34 -7.07
N LYS A 126 13.03 -4.04 -6.51
CA LYS A 126 13.97 -3.10 -7.12
C LYS A 126 14.39 -3.55 -8.52
N THR A 127 14.71 -4.85 -8.66
CA THR A 127 15.05 -5.46 -9.96
C THR A 127 13.92 -5.35 -10.98
N HIS A 128 12.68 -5.67 -10.61
CA HIS A 128 11.56 -5.54 -11.55
C HIS A 128 11.36 -4.07 -11.98
N THR A 129 11.45 -3.14 -11.03
CA THR A 129 11.29 -1.70 -11.29
C THR A 129 12.37 -1.20 -12.24
N ALA A 130 13.64 -1.52 -11.98
CA ALA A 130 14.79 -1.15 -12.81
C ALA A 130 14.71 -1.74 -14.24
N VAL A 131 14.31 -3.01 -14.38
CA VAL A 131 14.32 -3.71 -15.68
C VAL A 131 13.07 -3.42 -16.52
N LYS A 132 11.89 -3.26 -15.91
CA LYS A 132 10.61 -3.25 -16.63
C LYS A 132 9.85 -1.93 -16.57
N ILE A 133 9.94 -1.19 -15.46
CA ILE A 133 9.13 0.01 -15.21
C ILE A 133 9.92 1.28 -15.55
N ALA A 134 11.08 1.49 -14.91
CA ALA A 134 11.90 2.69 -15.08
C ALA A 134 12.26 3.02 -16.54
N PRO A 135 12.58 2.06 -17.43
CA PRO A 135 12.88 2.36 -18.84
C PRO A 135 11.68 2.88 -19.65
N ARG A 136 10.48 2.92 -19.06
CA ARG A 136 9.24 3.35 -19.73
C ARG A 136 8.85 4.78 -19.42
N TYR A 137 9.57 5.47 -18.53
CA TYR A 137 9.28 6.82 -18.10
C TYR A 137 10.58 7.58 -17.86
N SER A 138 10.71 8.78 -18.45
CA SER A 138 11.94 9.57 -18.41
C SER A 138 12.17 10.31 -17.09
N CYS A 139 11.16 10.43 -16.24
CA CYS A 139 11.29 11.08 -14.95
C CYS A 139 11.49 10.05 -13.81
N PRO A 140 11.79 10.49 -12.56
CA PRO A 140 12.17 9.59 -11.48
C PRO A 140 11.13 8.49 -11.23
N VAL A 141 11.57 7.23 -11.31
CA VAL A 141 10.81 6.05 -10.90
C VAL A 141 11.56 5.38 -9.76
N VAL A 142 10.95 5.29 -8.58
CA VAL A 142 11.64 4.76 -7.39
C VAL A 142 10.84 3.62 -6.76
N HIS A 143 11.49 2.46 -6.62
CA HIS A 143 10.99 1.37 -5.80
C HIS A 143 11.18 1.67 -4.32
N VAL A 144 10.09 1.63 -3.54
CA VAL A 144 10.12 1.85 -2.10
C VAL A 144 9.72 0.56 -1.39
N LEU A 145 10.62 0.06 -0.55
CA LEU A 145 10.44 -1.23 0.13
C LEU A 145 9.32 -1.20 1.17
N ASP A 146 9.24 -0.14 1.97
CA ASP A 146 8.33 -0.03 3.10
C ASP A 146 7.92 1.42 3.39
N ALA A 147 6.95 1.60 4.29
CA ALA A 147 6.44 2.91 4.67
C ALA A 147 7.47 3.79 5.39
N SER A 148 8.42 3.22 6.13
CA SER A 148 9.41 4.00 6.87
C SER A 148 10.36 4.73 5.91
N ARG A 149 10.75 4.06 4.82
CA ARG A 149 11.61 4.65 3.78
C ARG A 149 10.86 5.61 2.87
N SER A 150 9.54 5.46 2.73
CA SER A 150 8.73 6.31 1.85
C SER A 150 8.85 7.79 2.18
N VAL A 151 8.98 8.15 3.46
CA VAL A 151 9.11 9.55 3.91
C VAL A 151 10.40 10.17 3.38
N VAL A 152 11.53 9.47 3.58
CA VAL A 152 12.86 9.95 3.18
C VAL A 152 12.92 10.15 1.66
N VAL A 153 12.42 9.16 0.91
CA VAL A 153 12.37 9.22 -0.56
C VAL A 153 11.50 10.38 -1.03
N CYS A 154 10.32 10.59 -0.43
CA CYS A 154 9.45 11.72 -0.81
C CYS A 154 10.12 13.07 -0.51
N SER A 155 10.75 13.22 0.64
CA SER A 155 11.47 14.45 0.99
C SER A 155 12.62 14.75 0.04
N GLN A 156 13.43 13.74 -0.33
CA GLN A 156 14.52 13.90 -1.30
C GLN A 156 14.02 14.26 -2.71
N LEU A 157 12.89 13.69 -3.14
CA LEU A 157 12.30 13.98 -4.46
C LEU A 157 11.68 15.38 -4.57
N LEU A 158 11.38 16.03 -3.45
CA LEU A 158 10.77 17.36 -3.37
C LEU A 158 11.78 18.46 -3.04
N ASP A 159 12.97 18.12 -2.55
CA ASP A 159 14.03 19.08 -2.31
C ASP A 159 14.76 19.42 -3.61
N GLU A 160 14.62 20.66 -4.09
CA GLU A 160 15.22 21.13 -5.34
C GLU A 160 16.76 21.05 -5.36
N ASN A 161 17.42 21.01 -4.19
CA ASN A 161 18.88 20.90 -4.14
C ASN A 161 19.38 19.46 -4.23
N VAL A 162 18.58 18.49 -3.79
CA VAL A 162 18.98 17.08 -3.64
C VAL A 162 18.35 16.19 -4.71
N LYS A 163 17.22 16.61 -5.28
CA LYS A 163 16.44 15.83 -6.23
C LYS A 163 17.22 15.40 -7.48
N GLU A 164 18.04 16.28 -8.05
CA GLU A 164 18.83 15.97 -9.25
C GLU A 164 19.89 14.92 -8.93
N GLU A 165 20.68 15.12 -7.88
CA GLU A 165 21.68 14.16 -7.39
C GLU A 165 21.03 12.80 -7.09
N PHE A 166 19.93 12.79 -6.34
CA PHE A 166 19.21 11.57 -6.00
C PHE A 166 18.65 10.83 -7.23
N PHE A 167 18.21 11.57 -8.25
CA PHE A 167 17.73 10.98 -9.50
C PHE A 167 18.86 10.35 -10.31
N GLU A 168 20.01 11.02 -10.40
CA GLU A 168 21.20 10.49 -11.05
C GLU A 168 21.69 9.20 -10.35
N GLU A 169 21.86 9.24 -9.02
CA GLU A 169 22.24 8.07 -8.21
C GLU A 169 21.28 6.89 -8.42
N THR A 170 19.97 7.14 -8.39
CA THR A 170 18.97 6.08 -8.59
C THR A 170 19.03 5.52 -10.02
N THR A 171 19.32 6.37 -11.00
CA THR A 171 19.41 5.96 -12.41
C THR A 171 20.63 5.09 -12.67
N GLU A 172 21.78 5.46 -12.11
CA GLU A 172 23.01 4.66 -12.15
C GLU A 172 22.80 3.31 -11.48
N GLU A 173 22.25 3.30 -10.26
CA GLU A 173 21.96 2.05 -9.56
C GLU A 173 21.02 1.13 -10.35
N TYR A 174 20.03 1.69 -11.04
CA TYR A 174 19.12 0.90 -11.86
C TYR A 174 19.76 0.37 -13.13
N GLU A 175 20.74 1.07 -13.69
CA GLU A 175 21.51 0.57 -14.83
C GLU A 175 22.39 -0.61 -14.42
N ASP A 176 23.07 -0.53 -13.28
CA ASP A 176 23.86 -1.64 -12.74
C ASP A 176 23.00 -2.88 -12.52
N ILE A 177 21.85 -2.71 -11.86
CA ILE A 177 20.88 -3.80 -11.63
C ILE A 177 20.37 -4.40 -12.96
N ARG A 178 20.17 -3.58 -13.98
CA ARG A 178 19.75 -4.05 -15.32
C ARG A 178 20.85 -4.90 -15.96
N GLN A 179 22.09 -4.42 -15.93
CA GLN A 179 23.22 -5.13 -16.52
C GLN A 179 23.43 -6.49 -15.85
N ASP A 180 23.47 -6.50 -14.51
CA ASP A 180 23.58 -7.74 -13.72
C ASP A 180 22.45 -8.72 -14.02
N HIS A 181 21.21 -8.22 -14.15
CA HIS A 181 20.08 -9.06 -14.51
C HIS A 181 20.27 -9.72 -15.87
N TYR A 182 20.67 -8.98 -16.90
CA TYR A 182 20.89 -9.53 -18.25
C TYR A 182 22.07 -10.50 -18.32
N ASP A 183 23.13 -10.25 -17.57
CA ASP A 183 24.26 -11.17 -17.50
C ASP A 183 23.87 -12.48 -16.79
N SER A 184 23.10 -12.40 -15.70
CA SER A 184 22.55 -13.59 -15.05
C SER A 184 21.66 -14.44 -15.96
N LEU A 185 21.01 -13.85 -16.96
CA LEU A 185 20.19 -14.59 -17.93
C LEU A 185 21.05 -15.40 -18.92
N LYS A 186 22.25 -14.93 -19.26
CA LYS A 186 23.18 -15.64 -20.16
C LYS A 186 23.75 -16.90 -19.52
N GLU A 187 23.90 -16.90 -18.19
CA GLU A 187 24.44 -18.04 -17.44
C GLU A 187 23.41 -19.16 -17.23
N ARG A 188 22.11 -18.85 -17.28
CA ARG A 188 21.03 -19.83 -17.04
C ARG A 188 20.97 -20.88 -18.15
N ARG A 189 21.29 -22.13 -17.80
CA ARG A 189 21.09 -23.28 -18.67
C ARG A 189 19.70 -23.89 -18.43
N PHE A 190 18.82 -23.73 -19.41
CA PHE A 190 17.49 -24.35 -19.38
C PHE A 190 17.51 -25.72 -20.05
N LEU A 191 16.73 -26.66 -19.49
CA LEU A 191 16.41 -27.92 -20.18
C LEU A 191 15.30 -27.66 -21.21
N SER A 192 15.28 -28.45 -22.29
CA SER A 192 14.14 -28.47 -23.18
C SER A 192 12.89 -29.00 -22.47
N LEU A 193 11.69 -28.60 -22.95
CA LEU A 193 10.42 -29.07 -22.40
C LEU A 193 10.32 -30.61 -22.40
N ALA A 194 10.88 -31.28 -23.41
CA ALA A 194 10.91 -32.73 -23.50
C ALA A 194 11.74 -33.35 -22.37
N GLN A 195 12.98 -32.86 -22.18
CA GLN A 195 13.87 -33.31 -21.10
C GLN A 195 13.30 -33.03 -19.70
N ALA A 196 12.63 -31.89 -19.54
CA ALA A 196 11.98 -31.55 -18.27
C ALA A 196 10.83 -32.50 -17.93
N ARG A 197 10.01 -32.88 -18.93
CA ARG A 197 8.92 -33.85 -18.77
C ARG A 197 9.42 -35.24 -18.44
N GLU A 198 10.52 -35.66 -19.07
CA GLU A 198 11.15 -36.95 -18.79
C GLU A 198 11.65 -37.03 -17.34
N LYS A 199 12.26 -35.95 -16.84
CA LYS A 199 12.73 -35.82 -15.44
C LYS A 199 11.63 -35.49 -14.43
N GLY A 200 10.37 -35.50 -14.85
CA GLY A 200 9.23 -35.26 -13.96
C GLY A 200 9.14 -36.29 -12.84
N LEU A 201 8.44 -35.97 -11.77
CA LEU A 201 8.16 -36.90 -10.68
C LEU A 201 7.30 -38.06 -11.21
N HIS A 202 7.89 -39.25 -11.33
CA HIS A 202 7.18 -40.47 -11.69
C HIS A 202 6.65 -41.14 -10.43
N VAL A 203 5.34 -40.97 -10.19
CA VAL A 203 4.64 -41.63 -9.09
C VAL A 203 4.01 -42.92 -9.62
N ASP A 204 4.36 -44.06 -9.03
CA ASP A 204 3.64 -45.31 -9.26
C ASP A 204 2.34 -45.31 -8.47
N TRP A 205 1.26 -44.91 -9.15
CA TRP A 205 -0.09 -44.81 -8.57
C TRP A 205 -0.70 -46.17 -8.22
N LEU A 206 -0.12 -47.29 -8.70
CA LEU A 206 -0.66 -48.64 -8.49
C LEU A 206 -0.05 -49.35 -7.28
N SER A 207 1.20 -49.01 -6.90
CA SER A 207 1.90 -49.63 -5.76
C SER A 207 1.77 -48.88 -4.44
N GLN A 208 1.23 -47.67 -4.43
CA GLN A 208 1.07 -46.88 -3.21
C GLN A 208 -0.05 -47.38 -2.30
N ALA A 209 0.18 -47.24 -0.99
CA ALA A 209 -0.81 -47.49 0.05
C ALA A 209 -2.09 -46.66 -0.21
N LYS A 210 -3.25 -47.31 -0.10
CA LYS A 210 -4.54 -46.64 -0.25
C LYS A 210 -4.62 -45.46 0.74
N PRO A 211 -5.05 -44.26 0.31
CA PRO A 211 -5.27 -43.15 1.22
C PRO A 211 -6.19 -43.63 2.35
N VAL A 212 -5.72 -43.48 3.59
CA VAL A 212 -6.52 -43.83 4.77
C VAL A 212 -7.70 -42.89 4.85
N SER A 213 -8.90 -43.43 4.99
CA SER A 213 -10.09 -42.61 5.22
C SER A 213 -9.94 -41.87 6.56
N PRO A 214 -10.19 -40.56 6.62
CA PRO A 214 -10.25 -39.86 7.91
C PRO A 214 -11.26 -40.56 8.83
N LEU A 215 -10.90 -40.73 10.10
CA LEU A 215 -11.73 -41.43 11.10
C LEU A 215 -13.06 -40.72 11.39
N SER A 216 -13.16 -39.44 11.02
CA SER A 216 -14.36 -38.62 11.12
C SER A 216 -15.02 -38.47 9.75
N PRO A 217 -16.36 -38.53 9.65
CA PRO A 217 -17.06 -38.25 8.40
C PRO A 217 -16.67 -36.84 7.93
N PRO A 218 -16.42 -36.64 6.62
CA PRO A 218 -16.14 -35.31 6.10
C PRO A 218 -17.32 -34.41 6.46
N PHE A 219 -17.03 -33.35 7.22
CA PHE A 219 -18.01 -32.32 7.50
C PHE A 219 -18.54 -31.81 6.16
N SER A 220 -19.83 -32.06 5.92
CA SER A 220 -20.52 -31.71 4.68
C SER A 220 -21.44 -30.53 5.00
N PRO A 221 -20.90 -29.29 5.06
CA PRO A 221 -21.73 -28.15 5.36
C PRO A 221 -22.86 -28.03 4.32
N PRO A 222 -24.08 -27.64 4.72
CA PRO A 222 -25.06 -27.15 3.75
C PRO A 222 -24.46 -26.00 2.92
N ALA A 223 -24.98 -25.77 1.71
CA ALA A 223 -24.46 -24.75 0.78
C ALA A 223 -24.33 -23.35 1.42
N ASP A 224 -25.16 -23.07 2.41
CA ASP A 224 -25.22 -21.80 3.14
C ASP A 224 -24.64 -21.88 4.55
N TYR A 225 -23.75 -22.84 4.83
CA TYR A 225 -23.14 -22.99 6.13
C TYR A 225 -22.29 -21.76 6.47
N PHE A 226 -22.86 -20.89 7.27
CA PHE A 226 -22.15 -19.83 7.95
C PHE A 226 -21.53 -20.42 9.20
N SER A 227 -20.22 -20.66 9.22
CA SER A 227 -19.54 -20.93 10.48
C SER A 227 -19.70 -19.68 11.35
N PRO A 228 -20.35 -19.75 12.54
CA PRO A 228 -20.24 -18.64 13.49
C PRO A 228 -18.75 -18.40 13.69
N LEU A 229 -18.33 -17.13 13.70
CA LEU A 229 -16.91 -16.78 13.91
C LEU A 229 -16.43 -17.64 15.07
N PRO A 230 -15.50 -18.60 14.83
CA PRO A 230 -14.96 -19.37 15.93
C PRO A 230 -14.42 -18.35 16.93
N SER A 231 -14.42 -18.67 18.22
CA SER A 231 -13.46 -18.04 19.12
C SER A 231 -12.08 -18.40 18.58
N PHE A 232 -11.60 -17.63 17.60
CA PHE A 232 -10.36 -17.84 16.88
C PHE A 232 -9.28 -17.40 17.86
N SER A 233 -8.99 -18.26 18.84
CA SER A 233 -7.71 -18.22 19.50
C SER A 233 -6.68 -18.40 18.39
N PRO A 234 -5.78 -17.43 18.16
CA PRO A 234 -4.79 -17.59 17.10
C PRO A 234 -4.02 -18.90 17.34
N PRO A 235 -3.77 -19.72 16.31
CA PRO A 235 -2.88 -20.86 16.46
C PRO A 235 -1.54 -20.38 17.02
N ALA A 236 -0.85 -21.23 17.78
CA ALA A 236 0.41 -20.88 18.46
C ALA A 236 1.50 -20.34 17.50
N ASP A 237 1.33 -20.56 16.20
CA ASP A 237 2.21 -20.11 15.11
C ASP A 237 1.83 -18.73 14.57
N TYR A 238 1.30 -17.83 15.41
CA TYR A 238 1.10 -16.42 15.08
C TYR A 238 2.45 -15.69 14.99
N GLN A 239 3.26 -16.06 13.98
CA GLN A 239 4.56 -15.48 13.65
C GLN A 239 4.47 -14.35 12.61
N PHE A 240 3.34 -13.67 12.50
CA PHE A 240 3.40 -12.27 12.07
C PHE A 240 3.99 -11.50 13.25
N SER A 241 5.32 -11.45 13.28
CA SER A 241 6.13 -10.91 14.38
C SER A 241 5.50 -9.64 14.97
N PRO A 242 5.01 -9.66 16.22
CA PRO A 242 4.67 -8.42 16.89
C PRO A 242 5.97 -7.61 17.02
N LEU A 243 5.89 -6.30 16.75
CA LEU A 243 6.96 -5.35 17.08
C LEU A 243 7.43 -5.65 18.52
N PRO A 244 8.76 -5.67 18.79
CA PRO A 244 9.25 -5.98 20.12
C PRO A 244 8.65 -4.97 21.11
N SER A 245 7.89 -5.51 22.07
CA SER A 245 7.35 -4.75 23.18
C SER A 245 8.50 -4.05 23.90
N LEU A 246 8.55 -2.72 23.78
CA LEU A 246 9.36 -1.88 24.65
C LEU A 246 8.94 -2.16 26.09
N LEU A 247 9.81 -2.84 26.84
CA LEU A 247 9.71 -3.00 28.28
C LEU A 247 9.72 -1.62 28.93
N PHE A 248 8.54 -1.09 29.26
CA PHE A 248 8.41 -0.12 30.34
C PHE A 248 8.30 -0.91 31.65
N PRO A 249 9.17 -0.65 32.65
CA PRO A 249 9.07 -1.29 33.96
C PRO A 249 7.75 -0.89 34.61
N ARG A 250 6.90 -1.87 34.88
CA ARG A 250 5.78 -1.70 35.81
C ARG A 250 6.35 -1.78 37.21
N ASP A 251 6.55 -0.64 37.85
CA ASP A 251 6.43 -0.55 39.30
C ASP A 251 6.14 0.89 39.75
N SER A 252 5.28 0.97 40.76
CA SER A 252 4.88 2.16 41.54
C SER A 252 4.08 3.25 40.82
N PHE A 253 2.75 3.14 40.84
CA PHE A 253 1.85 4.17 41.38
C PHE A 253 0.45 3.57 41.56
N SER A 254 0.15 3.17 42.80
CA SER A 254 -1.19 2.77 43.24
C SER A 254 -2.03 4.02 43.50
N LEU A 255 -2.98 4.31 42.61
CA LEU A 255 -4.11 5.18 42.91
C LEU A 255 -5.39 4.44 42.54
N SER A 256 -6.03 3.89 43.56
CA SER A 256 -7.36 3.31 43.52
C SER A 256 -8.41 4.39 43.26
N LEU A 257 -9.09 4.32 42.11
CA LEU A 257 -10.36 4.99 41.88
C LEU A 257 -11.45 3.94 41.66
N PRO A 258 -12.64 4.10 42.27
CA PRO A 258 -13.71 3.10 42.20
C PRO A 258 -14.40 3.14 40.83
N LEU A 259 -14.73 1.96 40.30
CA LEU A 259 -15.57 1.78 39.12
C LEU A 259 -17.03 2.17 39.44
N PRO A 260 -17.76 2.87 38.55
CA PRO A 260 -19.19 3.10 38.72
C PRO A 260 -19.99 1.81 38.46
N PRO A 261 -21.18 1.66 39.06
CA PRO A 261 -21.98 0.45 38.97
C PRO A 261 -22.60 0.26 37.57
N ALA A 262 -22.78 -1.01 37.23
CA ALA A 262 -23.33 -1.49 35.97
C ALA A 262 -24.86 -1.37 35.97
N ASP A 263 -25.39 -0.25 35.48
CA ASP A 263 -26.78 -0.13 35.06
C ASP A 263 -26.85 0.80 33.84
N TYR A 264 -26.64 0.24 32.65
CA TYR A 264 -27.06 0.86 31.40
C TYR A 264 -27.78 -0.21 30.57
N GLN A 265 -29.09 -0.29 30.78
CA GLN A 265 -29.99 -1.11 29.98
C GLN A 265 -30.02 -0.55 28.56
N PHE A 266 -29.69 -1.39 27.59
CA PHE A 266 -29.92 -1.13 26.16
C PHE A 266 -31.44 -1.01 25.93
N SER A 267 -31.89 0.15 25.48
CA SER A 267 -33.24 0.31 24.93
C SER A 267 -33.30 -0.33 23.53
N PRO A 268 -34.39 -1.04 23.17
CA PRO A 268 -34.54 -1.58 21.83
C PRO A 268 -34.87 -0.47 20.83
N SER A 269 -34.28 -0.58 19.63
CA SER A 269 -34.54 0.26 18.48
C SER A 269 -36.00 0.16 17.99
N PRO A 270 -36.59 1.24 17.44
CA PRO A 270 -37.95 1.22 16.93
C PRO A 270 -38.04 0.47 15.58
N PRO A 271 -39.21 -0.10 15.23
CA PRO A 271 -39.40 -0.83 13.97
C PRO A 271 -39.49 0.11 12.75
N PRO A 272 -39.25 -0.41 11.53
CA PRO A 272 -39.26 0.40 10.31
C PRO A 272 -40.69 0.81 9.93
N PHE A 273 -40.82 2.07 9.51
CA PHE A 273 -42.04 2.67 9.00
C PHE A 273 -42.56 1.94 7.76
N SER A 274 -43.83 1.53 7.81
CA SER A 274 -44.64 1.20 6.65
C SER A 274 -45.15 2.48 5.98
N SER A 275 -44.88 2.64 4.69
CA SER A 275 -45.48 3.68 3.84
C SER A 275 -46.89 3.27 3.39
N PRO A 276 -47.88 4.19 3.38
CA PRO A 276 -49.15 3.97 2.70
C PRO A 276 -49.18 4.61 1.30
N CYS A 277 -49.86 3.91 0.39
CA CYS A 277 -50.27 4.26 -0.99
C CYS A 277 -49.21 4.17 -2.08
#